data_AF-A0A9P6AM31-F1
#
_entry.id   AF-A0A9P6AM31-F1
#
_cell.length_a   1.000
_cell.length_b   1.000
_cell.length_c   1.000
_cell.angle_alpha   90.00
_cell.angle_beta   90.00
_cell.angle_gamma   90.00
#
_symmetry.space_group_name_H-M   'P 1'
#
loop_
_entity.id
_entity.type
_entity.pdbx_description
1 polymer ?
#
loop_
_entity_poly.entity_id
_entity_poly.type
_entity_poly.pdbx_seq_one_letter_code
_entity_poly.pdbx_strand_id
1 'polypeptide(L)'
;MVGEDSASEAVLMEWQEKVKSTKASVVRLENNIQKKVKELKLQDRVAAQKLSKLKKDKWITLQLNLCVLREQLLQKLRERKFELATLDCTHSTHILDQKMKAHVEKAVKHCSSGIEGTMKKYNVTLVEMVEYRRRSKSISRDAYIPPMLSKEGLYRLDVDQDIWEDTRGDVADFPDDVLPPWLADASIKQGICTTQEIINCKEELEWCKVEHSNLWTWFSKEYTAVERLVNFTQNDDVSFFALV
;
A
#
# COMPACT_ATOMS: atom_id res chain seq x y z
N MET A 1 13.38 42.52 -20.51
CA MET A 1 14.24 41.34 -20.71
C MET A 1 14.97 40.96 -19.41
N VAL A 2 14.25 40.68 -18.31
CA VAL A 2 14.86 40.28 -17.01
C VAL A 2 14.18 39.02 -16.42
N GLY A 3 13.05 38.57 -17.00
CA GLY A 3 12.29 37.43 -16.48
C GLY A 3 12.74 36.05 -16.98
N GLU A 4 13.42 35.96 -18.12
CA GLU A 4 13.83 34.67 -18.70
C GLU A 4 15.12 34.12 -18.07
N ASP A 5 16.08 34.98 -17.71
CA ASP A 5 17.33 34.56 -17.07
C ASP A 5 17.11 34.03 -15.63
N SER A 6 16.20 34.66 -14.87
CA SER A 6 15.89 34.24 -13.50
C SER A 6 15.18 32.87 -13.45
N ALA A 7 14.32 32.57 -14.42
CA ALA A 7 13.68 31.26 -14.54
C ALA A 7 14.69 30.17 -14.95
N SER A 8 15.62 30.50 -15.86
CA SER A 8 16.71 29.59 -16.25
C SER A 8 17.65 29.28 -15.10
N GLU A 9 17.97 30.28 -14.26
CA GLU A 9 18.85 30.13 -13.10
C GLU A 9 18.19 29.32 -11.97
N ALA A 10 16.89 29.51 -11.74
CA ALA A 10 16.12 28.70 -10.80
C ALA A 10 16.06 27.22 -11.21
N VAL A 11 15.84 26.95 -12.51
CA VAL A 11 15.87 25.59 -13.06
C VAL A 11 17.27 24.99 -12.91
N LEU A 12 18.33 25.74 -13.23
CA LEU A 12 19.71 25.28 -13.07
C LEU A 12 20.02 24.87 -11.62
N MET A 13 19.57 25.66 -10.65
CA MET A 13 19.73 25.38 -9.22
C MET A 13 18.98 24.12 -8.79
N GLU A 14 17.74 23.92 -9.25
CA GLU A 14 16.96 22.71 -8.98
C GLU A 14 17.66 21.46 -9.54
N TRP A 15 18.19 21.53 -10.76
CA TRP A 15 18.96 20.44 -11.36
C TRP A 15 20.25 20.15 -10.60
N GLN A 16 20.97 21.18 -10.13
CA GLN A 16 22.16 21.00 -9.31
C GLN A 16 21.85 20.32 -7.97
N GLU A 17 20.75 20.71 -7.32
CA GLU A 17 20.26 20.08 -6.08
C GLU A 17 19.94 18.59 -6.31
N LYS A 18 19.24 18.30 -7.41
CA LYS A 18 18.86 16.93 -7.80
C LYS A 18 20.08 16.08 -8.13
N VAL A 19 21.09 16.64 -8.80
CA VAL A 19 22.37 15.98 -9.07
C VAL A 19 23.14 15.71 -7.78
N LYS A 20 23.18 16.65 -6.83
CA LYS A 20 23.81 16.43 -5.51
C LYS A 20 23.10 15.34 -4.72
N SER A 21 21.77 15.38 -4.67
CA SER A 21 20.95 14.37 -3.98
C SER A 21 21.14 12.97 -4.56
N THR A 22 21.09 12.84 -5.89
CA THR A 22 21.33 11.54 -6.56
C THR A 22 22.75 11.02 -6.34
N LYS A 23 23.79 11.87 -6.43
CA LYS A 23 25.17 11.48 -6.10
C LYS A 23 25.30 10.99 -4.66
N ALA A 24 24.67 11.69 -3.70
CA ALA A 24 24.67 11.26 -2.30
C ALA A 24 24.00 9.89 -2.12
N SER A 25 22.89 9.64 -2.83
CA SER A 25 22.21 8.34 -2.83
C SER A 25 23.08 7.23 -3.43
N VAL A 26 23.81 7.50 -4.52
CA VAL A 26 24.75 6.53 -5.13
C VAL A 26 25.85 6.14 -4.14
N VAL A 27 26.49 7.12 -3.50
CA VAL A 27 27.56 6.85 -2.52
C VAL A 27 27.04 6.02 -1.33
N ARG A 28 25.82 6.31 -0.85
CA ARG A 28 25.18 5.50 0.21
C ARG A 28 24.96 4.05 -0.24
N LEU A 29 24.47 3.85 -1.46
CA LEU A 29 24.25 2.52 -2.02
C LEU A 29 25.57 1.75 -2.21
N GLU A 30 26.61 2.41 -2.72
CA GLU A 30 27.95 1.82 -2.85
C GLU A 30 28.51 1.38 -1.50
N ASN A 31 28.38 2.21 -0.47
CA ASN A 31 28.79 1.86 0.89
C ASN A 31 27.99 0.68 1.46
N ASN A 32 26.67 0.63 1.22
CA ASN A 32 25.83 -0.50 1.64
C ASN A 32 26.22 -1.79 0.90
N ILE A 33 26.52 -1.71 -0.39
CA ILE A 33 27.01 -2.86 -1.18
C ILE A 33 28.34 -3.34 -0.59
N GLN A 34 29.29 -2.44 -0.33
CA GLN A 34 30.57 -2.81 0.27
C GLN A 34 30.40 -3.43 1.67
N LYS A 35 29.50 -2.89 2.49
CA LYS A 35 29.15 -3.45 3.80
C LYS A 35 28.61 -4.87 3.66
N LYS A 36 27.64 -5.09 2.78
CA LYS A 36 27.06 -6.42 2.51
C LYS A 36 28.08 -7.41 1.94
N VAL A 37 29.00 -6.95 1.08
CA VAL A 37 30.12 -7.75 0.57
C VAL A 37 31.04 -8.23 1.70
N LYS A 38 31.29 -7.37 2.70
CA LYS A 38 32.05 -7.73 3.91
C LYS A 38 31.28 -8.70 4.80
N GLU A 39 30.00 -8.42 5.09
CA GLU A 39 29.12 -9.27 5.91
C GLU A 39 29.00 -10.69 5.34
N LEU A 40 28.82 -10.82 4.03
CA LEU A 40 28.71 -12.10 3.33
C LEU A 40 30.07 -12.80 3.10
N LYS A 41 31.17 -12.23 3.61
CA LYS A 41 32.54 -12.72 3.42
C LYS A 41 32.88 -13.02 1.95
N LEU A 42 32.34 -12.24 1.02
CA LEU A 42 32.51 -12.46 -0.43
C LEU A 42 33.94 -12.17 -0.93
N GLN A 43 34.82 -11.72 -0.03
CA GLN A 43 36.27 -11.66 -0.26
C GLN A 43 36.89 -13.06 -0.38
N ASP A 44 36.24 -14.06 0.22
CA ASP A 44 36.59 -15.47 0.06
C ASP A 44 36.12 -15.99 -1.29
N ARG A 45 37.07 -16.48 -2.09
CA ARG A 45 36.83 -17.00 -3.45
C ARG A 45 35.76 -18.11 -3.50
N VAL A 46 35.64 -18.90 -2.43
CA VAL A 46 34.64 -19.97 -2.30
C VAL A 46 33.22 -19.43 -2.12
N ALA A 47 33.05 -18.40 -1.28
CA ALA A 47 31.75 -17.74 -1.08
C ALA A 47 31.30 -17.03 -2.36
N ALA A 48 32.22 -16.33 -3.05
CA ALA A 48 31.96 -15.68 -4.33
C ALA A 48 31.56 -16.69 -5.43
N GLN A 49 32.21 -17.86 -5.49
CA GLN A 49 31.84 -18.91 -6.43
C GLN A 49 30.48 -19.54 -6.11
N LYS A 50 30.16 -19.77 -4.83
CA LYS A 50 28.82 -20.24 -4.42
C LYS A 50 27.73 -19.24 -4.82
N LEU A 51 27.94 -17.95 -4.55
CA LEU A 51 27.02 -16.89 -4.97
C LEU A 51 26.87 -16.83 -6.49
N SER A 52 27.96 -16.96 -7.25
CA SER A 52 27.92 -17.01 -8.72
C SER A 52 27.11 -18.20 -9.24
N LYS A 53 27.22 -19.37 -8.59
CA LYS A 53 26.36 -20.53 -8.90
C LYS A 53 24.90 -20.25 -8.56
N LEU A 54 24.64 -19.65 -7.39
CA LEU A 54 23.29 -19.30 -6.93
C LEU A 54 22.61 -18.29 -7.87
N LYS A 55 23.35 -17.28 -8.31
CA LYS A 55 22.89 -16.29 -9.30
C LYS A 55 22.58 -16.90 -10.66
N LYS A 56 23.24 -18.00 -11.02
CA LYS A 56 22.97 -18.76 -12.24
C LYS A 56 21.84 -19.77 -12.07
N ASP A 57 21.39 -20.03 -10.83
CA ASP A 57 20.23 -20.86 -10.59
C ASP A 57 18.97 -20.11 -11.01
N LYS A 58 18.29 -20.67 -12.02
CA LYS A 58 17.06 -20.11 -12.56
C LYS A 58 15.94 -20.10 -11.51
N TRP A 59 15.88 -21.09 -10.62
CA TRP A 59 14.87 -21.14 -9.56
C TRP A 59 14.95 -19.91 -8.65
N ILE A 60 16.15 -19.65 -8.16
CA ILE A 60 16.43 -18.58 -7.20
C ILE A 60 16.25 -17.22 -7.87
N THR A 61 16.65 -17.11 -9.14
CA THR A 61 16.44 -15.89 -9.93
C THR A 61 14.94 -15.59 -10.10
N LEU A 62 14.11 -16.61 -10.40
CA LEU A 62 12.66 -16.44 -10.50
C LEU A 62 12.03 -16.04 -9.16
N GLN A 63 12.47 -16.65 -8.05
CA GLN A 63 12.02 -16.28 -6.72
C GLN A 63 12.36 -14.82 -6.38
N LEU A 64 13.60 -14.41 -6.62
CA LEU A 64 14.03 -13.03 -6.37
C LEU A 64 13.26 -12.03 -7.23
N ASN A 65 13.03 -12.35 -8.51
CA ASN A 65 12.24 -11.53 -9.41
C ASN A 65 10.79 -11.37 -8.91
N LEU A 66 10.18 -12.43 -8.38
CA LEU A 66 8.84 -12.35 -7.78
C LEU A 66 8.82 -11.44 -6.56
N CYS A 67 9.79 -11.56 -5.65
CA CYS A 67 9.87 -10.68 -4.48
C CYS A 67 10.00 -9.20 -4.90
N VAL A 68 10.88 -8.89 -5.86
CA VAL A 68 11.03 -7.52 -6.38
C VAL A 68 9.75 -7.02 -7.04
N LEU A 69 9.07 -7.85 -7.83
CA LEU A 69 7.81 -7.47 -8.49
C LEU A 69 6.70 -7.23 -7.46
N ARG A 70 6.64 -8.04 -6.38
CA ARG A 70 5.73 -7.85 -5.25
C ARG A 70 6.00 -6.52 -4.55
N GLU A 71 7.25 -6.23 -4.19
CA GLU A 71 7.62 -4.96 -3.55
C GLU A 71 7.25 -3.74 -4.42
N GLN A 72 7.54 -3.80 -5.72
CA GLN A 72 7.14 -2.76 -6.67
C GLN A 72 5.62 -2.60 -6.74
N LEU A 73 4.88 -3.70 -6.69
CA LEU A 73 3.42 -3.67 -6.70
C LEU A 73 2.87 -3.02 -5.43
N LEU A 74 3.38 -3.41 -4.26
CA LEU A 74 3.04 -2.82 -2.97
C LEU A 74 3.34 -1.32 -2.93
N GLN A 75 4.51 -0.91 -3.42
CA GLN A 75 4.89 0.50 -3.47
C GLN A 75 3.90 1.31 -4.32
N LYS A 76 3.58 0.84 -5.53
CA LYS A 76 2.59 1.51 -6.40
C LYS A 76 1.19 1.56 -5.80
N LEU A 77 0.78 0.51 -5.10
CA LEU A 77 -0.52 0.48 -4.43
C LEU A 77 -0.58 1.48 -3.27
N ARG A 78 0.50 1.61 -2.49
CA ARG A 78 0.64 2.61 -1.43
C ARG A 78 0.62 4.03 -1.99
N GLU A 79 1.37 4.29 -3.06
CA GLU A 79 1.36 5.56 -3.77
C GLU A 79 -0.06 5.92 -4.23
N ARG A 80 -0.76 4.99 -4.89
CA ARG A 80 -2.17 5.21 -5.30
C ARG A 80 -3.08 5.53 -4.12
N LYS A 81 -2.94 4.83 -2.99
CA LYS A 81 -3.75 5.08 -1.79
C LYS A 81 -3.49 6.48 -1.23
N PHE A 82 -2.23 6.91 -1.20
CA PHE A 82 -1.83 8.25 -0.76
C PHE A 82 -2.38 9.35 -1.68
N GLU A 83 -2.30 9.15 -3.01
CA GLU A 83 -2.85 10.09 -3.99
C GLU A 83 -4.38 10.23 -3.85
N LEU A 84 -5.10 9.12 -3.64
CA LEU A 84 -6.55 9.15 -3.40
C LEU A 84 -6.90 9.84 -2.07
N ALA A 85 -6.18 9.56 -0.98
CA ALA A 85 -6.40 10.25 0.28
C ALA A 85 -6.15 11.77 0.18
N THR A 86 -5.16 12.16 -0.62
CA THR A 86 -4.88 13.57 -0.92
C THR A 86 -6.06 14.22 -1.66
N LEU A 87 -6.65 13.52 -2.64
CA LEU A 87 -7.87 13.97 -3.30
C LEU A 87 -9.04 14.18 -2.34
N ASP A 88 -9.34 13.19 -1.51
CA ASP A 88 -10.50 13.23 -0.61
C ASP A 88 -10.39 14.40 0.39
N CYS A 89 -9.17 14.68 0.87
CA CYS A 89 -8.89 15.82 1.73
C CYS A 89 -9.08 17.17 0.99
N THR A 90 -8.57 17.31 -0.24
CA THR A 90 -8.73 18.53 -1.05
C THR A 90 -10.19 18.78 -1.48
N HIS A 91 -10.92 17.70 -1.80
CA HIS A 91 -12.35 17.76 -2.13
C HIS A 91 -13.19 18.23 -0.94
N SER A 92 -12.83 17.78 0.27
CA SER A 92 -13.54 18.16 1.50
C SER A 92 -13.26 19.61 1.94
N THR A 93 -12.18 20.23 1.44
CA THR A 93 -11.74 21.57 1.87
C THR A 93 -12.09 22.71 0.91
N HIS A 94 -12.31 22.51 -0.40
CA HIS A 94 -12.75 23.57 -1.32
C HIS A 94 -13.37 23.08 -2.66
N ILE A 95 -14.20 23.93 -3.27
CA ILE A 95 -14.84 23.81 -4.61
C ILE A 95 -13.79 23.50 -5.70
N LEU A 96 -13.94 22.39 -6.41
CA LEU A 96 -12.95 21.92 -7.39
C LEU A 96 -12.91 22.78 -8.68
N ASP A 97 -11.70 23.23 -9.02
CA ASP A 97 -11.31 23.57 -10.39
C ASP A 97 -11.25 22.28 -11.24
N GLN A 98 -12.00 22.27 -12.35
CA GLN A 98 -12.12 21.14 -13.27
C GLN A 98 -10.77 20.66 -13.82
N LYS A 99 -9.76 21.55 -13.88
CA LYS A 99 -8.39 21.22 -14.29
C LYS A 99 -7.67 20.33 -13.28
N MET A 100 -7.81 20.59 -11.98
CA MET A 100 -7.20 19.77 -10.92
C MET A 100 -7.75 18.35 -10.95
N LYS A 101 -9.08 18.23 -11.08
CA LYS A 101 -9.76 16.93 -11.22
C LYS A 101 -9.22 16.13 -12.41
N ALA A 102 -9.06 16.78 -13.57
CA ALA A 102 -8.53 16.12 -14.77
C ALA A 102 -7.07 15.66 -14.61
N HIS A 103 -6.22 16.46 -13.95
CA HIS A 103 -4.83 16.09 -13.69
C HIS A 103 -4.73 14.85 -12.80
N VAL A 104 -5.51 14.80 -11.73
CA VAL A 104 -5.44 13.68 -10.81
C VAL A 104 -6.13 12.43 -11.37
N GLU A 105 -7.25 12.56 -12.08
CA GLU A 105 -7.84 11.42 -12.81
C GLU A 105 -6.84 10.79 -13.78
N LYS A 106 -6.03 11.60 -14.47
CA LYS A 106 -4.97 11.13 -15.35
C LYS A 106 -3.86 10.41 -14.58
N ALA A 107 -3.44 10.95 -13.43
CA ALA A 107 -2.45 10.33 -12.56
C ALA A 107 -2.94 8.98 -12.00
N VAL A 108 -4.18 8.90 -11.52
CA VAL A 108 -4.83 7.68 -11.02
C VAL A 108 -4.95 6.63 -12.13
N LYS A 109 -5.36 7.01 -13.34
CA LYS A 109 -5.43 6.10 -14.51
C LYS A 109 -4.04 5.56 -14.87
N HIS A 110 -3.03 6.42 -14.91
CA HIS A 110 -1.65 6.02 -15.21
C HIS A 110 -1.14 5.04 -14.14
N CYS A 111 -1.32 5.35 -12.86
CA CYS A 111 -0.91 4.46 -11.76
C CYS A 111 -1.66 3.11 -11.83
N SER A 112 -2.96 3.12 -12.10
CA SER A 112 -3.77 1.90 -12.23
C SER A 112 -3.28 1.00 -13.38
N SER A 113 -2.88 1.58 -14.51
CA SER A 113 -2.28 0.83 -15.63
C SER A 113 -0.89 0.26 -15.28
N GLY A 114 -0.09 1.02 -14.52
CA GLY A 114 1.22 0.59 -14.04
C GLY A 114 1.16 -0.53 -13.02
N ILE A 115 0.13 -0.55 -12.16
CA ILE A 115 -0.18 -1.62 -11.21
C ILE A 115 -0.57 -2.88 -11.98
N GLU A 116 -1.51 -2.77 -12.92
CA GLU A 116 -1.98 -3.91 -13.71
C GLU A 116 -0.83 -4.52 -14.54
N GLY A 117 0.04 -3.68 -15.12
CA GLY A 117 1.23 -4.13 -15.82
C GLY A 117 2.22 -4.88 -14.94
N THR A 118 2.48 -4.40 -13.71
CA THR A 118 3.36 -5.09 -12.76
C THR A 118 2.74 -6.40 -12.27
N MET A 119 1.44 -6.41 -11.95
CA MET A 119 0.71 -7.63 -11.56
C MET A 119 0.74 -8.69 -12.66
N LYS A 120 0.53 -8.30 -13.93
CA LYS A 120 0.64 -9.22 -15.07
C LYS A 120 2.04 -9.84 -15.16
N LYS A 121 3.10 -9.04 -14.99
CA LYS A 121 4.49 -9.54 -14.97
C LYS A 121 4.73 -10.50 -13.81
N TYR A 122 4.18 -10.20 -12.64
CA TYR A 122 4.24 -11.07 -11.47
C TYR A 122 3.61 -12.44 -11.78
N ASN A 123 2.35 -12.45 -12.24
CA ASN A 123 1.64 -13.69 -12.56
C ASN A 123 2.34 -14.49 -13.68
N VAL A 124 2.87 -13.83 -14.71
CA VAL A 124 3.66 -14.50 -15.78
C VAL A 124 4.92 -15.16 -15.21
N THR A 125 5.66 -14.46 -14.34
CA THR A 125 6.86 -15.01 -13.68
C THR A 125 6.51 -16.18 -12.78
N LEU A 126 5.35 -16.14 -12.12
CA LEU A 126 4.83 -17.21 -11.27
C LEU A 126 4.48 -18.46 -12.11
N VAL A 127 3.83 -18.29 -13.26
CA VAL A 127 3.61 -19.39 -14.22
C VAL A 127 4.94 -20.00 -14.65
N GLU A 128 5.94 -19.17 -15.01
CA GLU A 128 7.26 -19.66 -15.40
C GLU A 128 7.93 -20.46 -14.27
N MET A 129 7.77 -20.02 -13.02
CA MET A 129 8.28 -20.70 -11.84
C MET A 129 7.59 -22.05 -11.61
N VAL A 130 6.27 -22.11 -11.71
CA VAL A 130 5.49 -23.36 -11.62
C VAL A 130 5.93 -24.36 -12.71
N GLU A 131 6.08 -23.89 -13.95
CA GLU A 131 6.55 -24.70 -15.07
C GLU A 131 7.98 -25.22 -14.84
N TYR A 132 8.88 -24.36 -14.37
CA TYR A 132 10.27 -24.73 -14.09
C TYR A 132 10.36 -25.80 -13.01
N ARG A 133 9.54 -25.69 -11.95
CA ARG A 133 9.43 -26.75 -10.94
C ARG A 133 8.93 -28.06 -11.55
N ARG A 134 7.87 -28.02 -12.36
CA ARG A 134 7.31 -29.23 -12.96
C ARG A 134 8.34 -29.98 -13.81
N ARG A 135 9.19 -29.24 -14.53
CA ARG A 135 10.23 -29.81 -15.41
C ARG A 135 11.49 -30.23 -14.66
N SER A 136 11.80 -29.59 -13.54
CA SER A 136 13.01 -29.85 -12.77
C SER A 136 12.82 -31.03 -11.81
N LYS A 137 13.73 -32.00 -11.88
CA LYS A 137 13.79 -33.10 -10.90
C LYS A 137 14.48 -32.72 -9.58
N SER A 138 15.20 -31.59 -9.56
CA SER A 138 16.02 -31.16 -8.42
C SER A 138 15.25 -30.30 -7.40
N ILE A 139 14.07 -29.80 -7.77
CA ILE A 139 13.25 -28.97 -6.88
C ILE A 139 12.24 -29.86 -6.18
N SER A 140 12.15 -29.75 -4.85
CA SER A 140 11.12 -30.46 -4.09
C SER A 140 9.72 -30.06 -4.56
N ARG A 141 8.82 -31.04 -4.66
CA ARG A 141 7.40 -30.77 -5.00
C ARG A 141 6.73 -29.88 -3.96
N ASP A 142 7.21 -29.95 -2.71
CA ASP A 142 6.70 -29.21 -1.56
C ASP A 142 7.33 -27.82 -1.40
N ALA A 143 8.17 -27.39 -2.36
CA ALA A 143 8.69 -26.03 -2.30
C ALA A 143 7.52 -25.03 -2.31
N TYR A 144 7.59 -23.96 -1.55
CA TYR A 144 6.54 -22.95 -1.54
C TYR A 144 6.47 -22.20 -2.91
N ILE A 145 5.26 -21.95 -3.42
CA ILE A 145 4.99 -21.00 -4.52
C ILE A 145 3.97 -20.00 -3.98
N PRO A 146 4.20 -18.70 -4.12
CA PRO A 146 3.18 -17.71 -3.83
C PRO A 146 1.88 -17.95 -4.63
N PRO A 147 0.73 -17.50 -4.11
CA PRO A 147 -0.53 -17.49 -4.87
C PRO A 147 -0.49 -16.51 -6.05
N MET A 148 -1.37 -16.73 -7.02
CA MET A 148 -1.58 -15.75 -8.10
C MET A 148 -2.37 -14.55 -7.61
N LEU A 149 -2.00 -13.37 -8.09
CA LEU A 149 -2.69 -12.14 -7.72
C LEU A 149 -3.88 -11.90 -8.65
N SER A 150 -5.04 -11.72 -8.05
CA SER A 150 -6.26 -11.25 -8.71
C SER A 150 -6.31 -9.71 -8.70
N LYS A 151 -7.03 -9.13 -9.67
CA LYS A 151 -7.26 -7.67 -9.71
C LYS A 151 -8.33 -7.25 -8.70
N GLU A 152 -9.27 -8.16 -8.45
CA GLU A 152 -10.35 -7.99 -7.50
C GLU A 152 -9.75 -7.86 -6.09
N GLY A 153 -10.13 -6.80 -5.36
CA GLY A 153 -9.62 -6.59 -4.00
C GLY A 153 -8.20 -6.03 -3.87
N LEU A 154 -7.33 -6.19 -4.89
CA LEU A 154 -5.93 -5.73 -4.84
C LEU A 154 -5.77 -4.26 -4.44
N TYR A 155 -6.66 -3.41 -4.94
CA TYR A 155 -6.66 -1.97 -4.67
C TYR A 155 -7.11 -1.59 -3.26
N ARG A 156 -7.78 -2.49 -2.53
CA ARG A 156 -8.24 -2.24 -1.15
C ARG A 156 -7.08 -2.29 -0.16
N LEU A 157 -5.98 -2.96 -0.54
CA LEU A 157 -4.81 -3.15 0.30
C LEU A 157 -5.17 -3.82 1.65
N ASP A 158 -6.10 -4.78 1.59
CA ASP A 158 -6.60 -5.50 2.76
C ASP A 158 -5.51 -6.44 3.32
N VAL A 159 -5.56 -6.73 4.62
CA VAL A 159 -4.55 -7.56 5.30
C VAL A 159 -4.60 -9.02 4.86
N ASP A 160 -5.78 -9.49 4.44
CA ASP A 160 -6.02 -10.87 4.01
C ASP A 160 -5.71 -11.11 2.52
N GLN A 161 -5.15 -10.12 1.81
CA GLN A 161 -4.81 -10.29 0.41
C GLN A 161 -3.56 -11.15 0.21
N ASP A 162 -3.62 -12.04 -0.77
CA ASP A 162 -2.57 -12.92 -1.27
C ASP A 162 -1.20 -12.25 -1.49
N ILE A 163 -1.19 -10.93 -1.78
CA ILE A 163 0.04 -10.15 -1.94
C ILE A 163 0.90 -10.14 -0.67
N TRP A 164 0.33 -10.40 0.51
CA TRP A 164 1.06 -10.39 1.78
C TRP A 164 1.69 -11.72 2.16
N GLU A 165 1.32 -12.83 1.52
CA GLU A 165 1.76 -14.17 1.94
C GLU A 165 3.26 -14.44 1.74
N ASP A 166 3.87 -13.85 0.71
CA ASP A 166 5.29 -14.05 0.42
C ASP A 166 6.17 -13.15 1.32
N THR A 167 6.54 -13.68 2.48
CA THR A 167 7.40 -13.02 3.47
C THR A 167 8.90 -13.21 3.21
N ARG A 168 9.31 -13.94 2.17
CA ARG A 168 10.72 -14.33 1.94
C ARG A 168 11.67 -13.15 1.76
N GLY A 169 11.21 -12.04 1.19
CA GLY A 169 11.99 -10.80 1.06
C GLY A 169 12.12 -10.04 2.38
N ASP A 170 11.10 -10.15 3.24
CA ASP A 170 10.99 -9.43 4.51
C ASP A 170 11.83 -10.09 5.63
N VAL A 171 12.33 -11.32 5.42
CA VAL A 171 13.14 -12.05 6.41
C VAL A 171 14.58 -11.51 6.54
N ALA A 172 15.08 -10.81 5.52
CA ALA A 172 16.45 -10.27 5.52
C ALA A 172 16.70 -9.18 6.58
N ASP A 173 15.63 -8.60 7.14
CA ASP A 173 15.69 -7.56 8.17
C ASP A 173 15.57 -8.12 9.61
N PHE A 174 15.34 -9.42 9.79
CA PHE A 174 15.37 -10.01 11.13
C PHE A 174 16.82 -10.25 11.57
N PRO A 175 17.24 -9.73 12.74
CA PRO A 175 18.54 -10.06 13.29
C PRO A 175 18.58 -11.55 13.64
N ASP A 176 19.59 -12.24 13.11
CA ASP A 176 20.02 -13.60 13.47
C ASP A 176 19.04 -14.75 13.18
N ASP A 177 18.82 -15.14 11.92
CA ASP A 177 18.31 -16.46 11.41
C ASP A 177 17.09 -17.12 12.14
N VAL A 178 16.48 -16.44 13.11
CA VAL A 178 15.40 -16.90 13.97
C VAL A 178 14.16 -16.20 13.46
N LEU A 179 13.30 -16.96 12.78
CA LEU A 179 11.99 -16.45 12.41
C LEU A 179 11.26 -16.00 13.68
N PRO A 180 10.68 -14.80 13.69
CA PRO A 180 9.98 -14.33 14.87
C PRO A 180 8.80 -15.26 15.19
N PRO A 181 8.47 -15.47 16.48
CA PRO A 181 7.46 -16.45 16.88
C PRO A 181 6.08 -16.23 16.24
N TRP A 182 5.69 -14.98 15.95
CA TRP A 182 4.43 -14.68 15.27
C TRP A 182 4.38 -15.18 13.81
N LEU A 183 5.54 -15.45 13.20
CA LEU A 183 5.66 -16.00 11.85
C LEU A 183 5.86 -17.52 11.86
N ALA A 184 6.54 -18.06 12.88
CA ALA A 184 6.88 -19.49 12.99
C ALA A 184 5.83 -20.34 13.73
N ASP A 185 5.13 -19.76 14.71
CA ASP A 185 4.18 -20.47 15.57
C ASP A 185 2.73 -20.12 15.18
N ALA A 186 2.01 -21.12 14.70
CA ALA A 186 0.61 -20.99 14.30
C ALA A 186 -0.30 -20.56 15.47
N SER A 187 0.02 -20.96 16.70
CA SER A 187 -0.76 -20.58 17.88
C SER A 187 -0.61 -19.10 18.22
N ILE A 188 0.62 -18.56 18.10
CA ILE A 188 0.90 -17.13 18.31
C ILE A 188 0.23 -16.32 17.21
N LYS A 189 0.33 -16.75 15.95
CA LYS A 189 -0.36 -16.11 14.82
C LYS A 189 -1.87 -16.04 15.05
N GLN A 190 -2.48 -17.17 15.42
CA GLN A 190 -3.92 -17.23 15.73
C GLN A 190 -4.28 -16.33 16.92
N GLY A 191 -3.43 -16.31 17.96
CA GLY A 191 -3.61 -15.47 19.13
C GLY A 191 -3.61 -13.97 18.78
N ILE A 192 -2.71 -13.53 17.90
CA ILE A 192 -2.66 -12.14 17.42
C ILE A 192 -3.94 -11.79 16.65
N CYS A 193 -4.35 -12.62 15.70
CA CYS A 193 -5.60 -12.41 14.93
C CYS A 193 -6.82 -12.30 15.86
N THR A 194 -6.97 -13.26 16.78
CA THR A 194 -8.09 -13.28 17.73
C THR A 194 -8.07 -12.05 18.66
N THR A 195 -6.88 -11.63 19.11
CA THR A 195 -6.74 -10.43 19.95
C THR A 195 -7.14 -9.18 19.18
N GLN A 196 -6.73 -9.06 17.92
CA GLN A 196 -7.10 -7.93 17.06
C GLN A 196 -8.61 -7.89 16.79
N GLU A 197 -9.24 -9.05 16.53
CA GLU A 197 -10.71 -9.14 16.40
C GLU A 197 -11.42 -8.65 17.66
N ILE A 198 -10.95 -9.04 18.85
CA ILE A 198 -11.52 -8.56 20.12
C ILE A 198 -11.37 -7.03 20.26
N ILE A 199 -10.22 -6.48 19.88
CA ILE A 199 -9.98 -5.03 19.91
C ILE A 199 -10.94 -4.32 18.95
N ASN A 200 -11.01 -4.78 17.70
CA ASN A 200 -11.90 -4.21 16.68
C ASN A 200 -13.37 -4.25 17.15
N CYS A 201 -13.83 -5.38 17.68
CA CYS A 201 -15.19 -5.51 18.22
C CYS A 201 -15.47 -4.52 19.37
N LYS A 202 -14.48 -4.26 20.23
CA LYS A 202 -14.64 -3.28 21.32
C LYS A 202 -14.73 -1.85 20.79
N GLU A 203 -13.89 -1.51 19.82
CA GLU A 203 -13.92 -0.20 19.17
C GLU A 203 -15.25 -0.01 18.44
N GLU A 204 -15.69 -1.00 17.66
CA GLU A 204 -16.96 -0.95 16.93
C GLU A 204 -18.16 -0.81 17.87
N LEU A 205 -18.16 -1.50 19.01
CA LEU A 205 -19.19 -1.31 20.04
C LEU A 205 -19.22 0.12 20.56
N GLU A 206 -18.07 0.75 20.75
CA GLU A 206 -18.01 2.15 21.19
C GLU A 206 -18.52 3.11 20.12
N TRP A 207 -18.16 2.88 18.86
CA TRP A 207 -18.71 3.61 17.71
C TRP A 207 -20.23 3.45 17.61
N CYS A 208 -20.77 2.25 17.82
CA CYS A 208 -22.22 2.02 17.83
C CYS A 208 -22.93 2.82 18.93
N LYS A 209 -22.33 2.97 20.13
CA LYS A 209 -22.93 3.80 21.19
C LYS A 209 -22.93 5.28 20.83
N VAL A 210 -21.83 5.77 20.25
CA VAL A 210 -21.73 7.16 19.78
C VAL A 210 -22.78 7.42 18.70
N GLU A 211 -22.89 6.52 17.72
CA GLU A 211 -23.84 6.65 16.62
C GLU A 211 -25.29 6.58 17.12
N HIS A 212 -25.58 5.65 18.04
CA HIS A 212 -26.88 5.59 18.70
C HIS A 212 -27.24 6.90 19.40
N SER A 213 -26.30 7.49 20.16
CA SER A 213 -26.50 8.78 20.84
C SER A 213 -26.75 9.92 19.85
N ASN A 214 -26.01 9.93 18.73
CA ASN A 214 -26.18 10.91 17.65
C ASN A 214 -27.56 10.79 17.00
N LEU A 215 -27.95 9.57 16.62
CA LEU A 215 -29.27 9.29 16.01
C LEU A 215 -30.41 9.65 16.96
N TRP A 216 -30.29 9.32 18.24
CA TRP A 216 -31.28 9.68 19.26
C TRP A 216 -31.43 11.20 19.41
N THR A 217 -30.30 11.91 19.46
CA THR A 217 -30.27 13.36 19.56
C THR A 217 -30.88 14.02 18.32
N TRP A 218 -30.55 13.51 17.13
CA TRP A 218 -31.11 13.99 15.87
C TRP A 218 -32.63 13.74 15.82
N PHE A 219 -33.07 12.50 16.06
CA PHE A 219 -34.49 12.12 16.03
C PHE A 219 -35.31 12.93 17.04
N SER A 220 -34.81 13.13 18.26
CA SER A 220 -35.50 13.92 19.28
C SER A 220 -35.69 15.39 18.85
N LYS A 221 -34.69 15.99 18.18
CA LYS A 221 -34.79 17.35 17.63
C LYS A 221 -35.83 17.43 16.52
N GLU A 222 -35.80 16.49 15.58
CA GLU A 222 -36.76 16.42 14.47
C GLU A 222 -38.19 16.19 14.98
N TYR A 223 -38.37 15.24 15.91
CA TYR A 223 -39.66 14.97 16.52
C TYR A 223 -40.21 16.22 17.21
N THR A 224 -39.39 16.92 18.00
CA THR A 224 -39.81 18.17 18.67
C THR A 224 -40.15 19.27 17.66
N ALA A 225 -39.44 19.36 16.53
CA ALA A 225 -39.75 20.32 15.48
C ALA A 225 -41.10 20.03 14.81
N VAL A 226 -41.38 18.75 14.49
CA VAL A 226 -42.66 18.31 13.92
C VAL A 226 -43.80 18.52 14.91
N GLU A 227 -43.62 18.16 16.18
CA GLU A 227 -44.63 18.34 17.23
C GLU A 227 -44.98 19.82 17.42
N ARG A 228 -43.99 20.72 17.37
CA ARG A 228 -44.22 22.17 17.37
C ARG A 228 -45.03 22.62 16.16
N LEU A 229 -44.71 22.15 14.95
CA LEU A 229 -45.46 22.47 13.74
C LEU A 229 -46.91 21.99 13.81
N VAL A 230 -47.13 20.74 14.25
CA VAL A 230 -48.47 20.17 14.40
C VAL A 230 -49.29 20.96 15.43
N ASN A 231 -48.71 21.28 16.59
CA ASN A 231 -49.36 22.11 17.61
C ASN A 231 -49.64 23.53 17.11
N PHE A 232 -48.79 24.08 16.23
CA PHE A 232 -49.05 25.36 15.57
C PHE A 232 -50.23 25.30 14.60
N THR A 233 -50.34 24.21 13.83
CA THR A 233 -51.44 24.01 12.86
C THR A 233 -52.78 23.61 13.50
N GLN A 234 -52.78 23.10 14.74
CA GLN A 234 -53.99 22.78 15.50
C GLN A 234 -54.51 23.98 16.32
N ASN A 235 -53.64 24.94 16.64
CA ASN A 235 -54.03 26.27 17.13
C ASN A 235 -54.43 27.15 15.95
N ASP A 236 -55.56 26.85 15.32
CA ASP A 236 -56.17 27.75 14.34
C ASP A 236 -56.71 29.01 15.03
N ASP A 237 -55.85 30.04 15.07
CA ASP A 237 -56.24 31.42 14.77
C ASP A 237 -55.17 32.18 13.93
N VAL A 238 -54.17 31.49 13.36
CA VAL A 238 -53.15 32.17 12.53
C VAL A 238 -52.76 31.36 11.30
N SER A 239 -53.73 31.10 10.44
CA SER A 239 -53.48 30.75 9.04
C SER A 239 -53.08 32.02 8.27
N PHE A 240 -51.83 32.53 8.38
CA PHE A 240 -51.35 33.47 7.35
C PHE A 240 -49.82 33.71 7.15
N PHE A 241 -48.89 33.32 8.04
CA PHE A 241 -47.51 33.89 7.93
C PHE A 241 -46.32 32.92 7.98
N ALA A 242 -46.28 31.85 7.19
CA ALA A 242 -45.05 31.07 7.06
C ALA A 242 -44.78 30.57 5.63
N LEU A 243 -44.58 31.49 4.69
CA LEU A 243 -43.89 31.27 3.42
C LEU A 243 -43.33 32.60 2.88
N VAL A 244 -42.30 33.13 3.56
CA VAL A 244 -41.26 34.05 3.03
C VAL A 244 -39.97 33.70 3.76
#